data_AF-X0YT16-F1
#
_entry.id   AF-X0YT16-F1
#
_cell.length_a   1.000
_cell.length_b   1.000
_cell.length_c   1.000
_cell.angle_alpha   90.00
_cell.angle_beta   90.00
_cell.angle_gamma   90.00
#
_symmetry.space_group_name_H-M   'P 1'
#
loop_
_entity.id
_entity.type
_entity.pdbx_description
1 polymer ?
#
loop_
_entity_poly.entity_id
_entity_poly.type
_entity_poly.pdbx_seq_one_letter_code
_entity_poly.pdbx_strand_id
1 'polypeptide(L)'
;MWDTETNIRMGSWYLRFLLDYFDGVEMLATAGYNAGQGAVGKWVNNYDEKEADFFIENIPYEQTREYVKKVLRDYVVYHQIYGKDDLSIYSLVNNFTTGD
;
A
#
# COMPACT_ATOMS: atom_id res chain seq x y z
N MET A 1 9.50 15.03 16.86
CA MET A 1 9.27 15.00 15.41
C MET A 1 8.30 16.13 15.06
N TRP A 2 8.73 17.39 15.26
CA TRP A 2 7.85 18.57 15.16
C TRP A 2 8.18 19.45 13.95
N ASP A 3 9.27 19.13 13.27
CA ASP A 3 9.68 19.79 12.05
C ASP A 3 9.01 19.11 10.85
N THR A 4 8.30 19.88 10.04
CA THR A 4 7.51 19.39 8.91
C THR A 4 8.40 18.75 7.84
N GLU A 5 9.53 19.37 7.52
CA GLU A 5 10.44 18.88 6.49
C GLU A 5 11.03 17.52 6.89
N THR A 6 11.47 17.39 8.14
CA THR A 6 11.97 16.14 8.69
C THR A 6 10.90 15.04 8.69
N ASN A 7 9.65 15.36 9.06
CA ASN A 7 8.53 14.42 9.02
C ASN A 7 8.28 13.88 7.60
N ILE A 8 8.20 14.77 6.61
CA ILE A 8 7.98 14.39 5.20
C ILE A 8 9.14 13.54 4.70
N ARG A 9 10.39 13.92 5.00
CA ARG A 9 11.57 13.19 4.56
C ARG A 9 11.64 11.77 5.14
N MET A 10 11.39 11.64 6.44
CA MET A 10 11.38 10.32 7.10
C MET A 10 10.22 9.44 6.61
N GLY A 11 9.02 10.01 6.49
CA GLY A 11 7.86 9.29 5.97
C GLY A 11 8.08 8.81 4.54
N SER A 12 8.60 9.67 3.66
CA SER A 12 8.89 9.32 2.27
C SER A 12 9.99 8.25 2.16
N TRP A 13 11.03 8.35 2.99
CA TRP A 13 12.08 7.34 3.07
C TRP A 13 11.52 5.98 3.51
N TYR A 14 10.69 5.96 4.55
CA TYR A 14 10.09 4.72 5.04
C TYR A 14 9.11 4.12 4.04
N LEU A 15 8.32 4.95 3.35
CA LEU A 15 7.46 4.49 2.27
C LEU A 15 8.26 3.86 1.13
N ARG A 16 9.37 4.46 0.70
CA ARG A 16 10.27 3.86 -0.32
C ARG A 16 10.81 2.51 0.15
N PHE A 17 11.28 2.43 1.39
CA PHE A 17 11.74 1.17 1.98
C PHE A 17 10.66 0.08 1.92
N LEU A 18 9.40 0.41 2.24
CA LEU A 18 8.30 -0.54 2.19
C LEU A 18 7.93 -0.96 0.76
N LEU A 19 8.00 -0.02 -0.19
CA LEU A 19 7.83 -0.35 -1.61
C LEU A 19 8.93 -1.31 -2.09
N ASP A 20 10.20 -1.09 -1.70
CA ASP A 20 11.29 -2.03 -1.99
C ASP A 20 11.08 -3.39 -1.31
N TYR A 21 10.59 -3.38 -0.07
CA TYR A 21 10.40 -4.61 0.71
C TYR A 21 9.27 -5.50 0.17
N PHE A 22 8.25 -4.90 -0.45
CA PHE A 22 7.10 -5.61 -1.02
C PHE A 22 7.11 -5.59 -2.56
N ASP A 23 8.29 -5.58 -3.17
CA ASP A 23 8.47 -5.71 -4.63
C ASP A 23 7.63 -4.72 -5.46
N GLY A 24 7.49 -3.49 -4.96
CA GLY A 24 6.74 -2.43 -5.62
C GLY A 24 5.23 -2.47 -5.40
N VAL A 25 4.69 -3.49 -4.72
CA VAL A 25 3.25 -3.62 -4.51
C VAL A 25 2.74 -2.54 -3.55
N GLU A 26 2.08 -1.52 -4.11
CA GLU A 26 1.69 -0.31 -3.37
C GLU A 26 0.70 -0.60 -2.25
N MET A 27 -0.19 -1.58 -2.46
CA MET A 27 -1.16 -2.02 -1.46
C MET A 27 -0.46 -2.56 -0.20
N LEU A 28 0.54 -3.42 -0.37
CA LEU A 28 1.28 -4.02 0.76
C LEU A 28 2.16 -2.99 1.45
N ALA A 29 2.80 -2.11 0.69
CA ALA A 29 3.55 -0.99 1.25
C ALA A 29 2.65 -0.06 2.09
N THR A 30 1.45 0.24 1.61
CA THR A 30 0.46 1.03 2.36
C THR A 30 0.02 0.34 3.64
N ALA A 31 -0.26 -0.96 3.59
CA ALA A 31 -0.59 -1.75 4.78
C ALA A 31 0.58 -1.77 5.78
N GLY A 32 1.80 -1.93 5.28
CA GLY A 32 3.03 -1.98 6.07
C GLY A 32 3.35 -0.66 6.75
N TYR A 33 2.98 0.46 6.12
CA TYR A 33 3.17 1.79 6.70
C TYR A 33 2.30 1.97 7.96
N ASN A 34 1.11 1.37 7.99
CA ASN A 34 0.18 1.46 9.12
C ASN A 34 0.38 0.35 10.17
N ALA A 35 0.54 -0.90 9.75
CA ALA A 35 0.59 -2.07 10.64
C ALA A 35 2.01 -2.62 10.88
N GLY A 36 3.02 -2.11 10.15
CA GLY A 36 4.38 -2.62 10.14
C GLY A 36 4.58 -3.78 9.17
N GLN A 37 5.74 -3.82 8.51
CA GLN A 37 6.08 -4.83 7.50
C GLN A 37 6.06 -6.27 8.03
N GLY A 38 6.39 -6.46 9.31
CA GLY A 38 6.38 -7.79 9.94
C GLY A 38 4.98 -8.36 10.17
N ALA A 39 3.97 -7.52 10.37
CA ALA A 39 2.58 -7.98 10.46
C ALA A 39 2.06 -8.36 9.06
N VAL A 40 2.26 -7.47 8.09
CA VAL A 40 1.83 -7.67 6.69
C VAL A 40 2.48 -8.91 6.07
N GLY A 41 3.79 -9.11 6.25
CA GLY A 41 4.47 -10.29 5.74
C GLY A 41 3.91 -11.61 6.29
N LYS A 42 3.42 -11.62 7.55
CA LYS A 42 2.72 -12.80 8.09
C LYS A 42 1.36 -13.03 7.45
N TRP A 43 0.64 -11.96 7.11
CA TRP A 43 -0.66 -12.07 6.44
C TRP A 43 -0.49 -12.59 5.01
N VAL A 44 0.50 -12.06 4.29
CA VAL A 44 0.83 -12.51 2.93
C VAL A 44 1.20 -13.99 2.91
N ASN A 45 2.05 -14.44 3.83
CA ASN A 45 2.42 -15.87 3.93
C ASN A 45 1.24 -16.81 4.23
N ASN A 46 0.15 -16.29 4.78
CA ASN A 46 -1.06 -17.07 5.08
C ASN A 46 -2.11 -16.95 3.97
N TYR A 47 -1.81 -16.24 2.88
CA TYR A 47 -2.75 -15.95 1.80
C TYR A 47 -2.34 -16.63 0.50
N ASP A 48 -3.30 -17.20 -0.20
CA ASP A 48 -3.10 -17.70 -1.55
C ASP A 48 -3.11 -16.51 -2.51
N GLU A 49 -2.10 -16.40 -3.37
CA GLU A 49 -1.73 -15.22 -4.17
C GLU A 49 -2.82 -14.76 -5.17
N LYS A 50 -3.92 -15.49 -5.30
CA LYS A 50 -4.82 -15.40 -6.46
C LYS A 50 -5.84 -14.28 -6.41
N GLU A 51 -6.06 -13.62 -5.28
CA GLU A 51 -7.09 -12.57 -5.18
C GLU A 51 -6.63 -11.43 -4.24
N ALA A 52 -6.06 -10.39 -4.84
CA ALA A 52 -5.59 -9.19 -4.14
C ALA A 52 -6.72 -8.41 -3.45
N ASP A 53 -7.90 -8.32 -4.09
CA ASP A 53 -9.10 -7.74 -3.47
C ASP A 53 -9.52 -8.54 -2.22
N PHE A 54 -9.42 -9.87 -2.30
CA PHE A 54 -9.72 -10.76 -1.17
C PHE A 54 -8.73 -10.50 -0.03
N PHE A 55 -7.44 -10.31 -0.32
CA PHE A 55 -6.43 -9.99 0.71
C PHE A 55 -6.79 -8.73 1.50
N ILE A 56 -7.16 -7.62 0.83
CA ILE A 56 -7.54 -6.37 1.50
C ILE A 56 -8.69 -6.62 2.48
N GLU A 57 -9.75 -7.29 2.03
CA GLU A 57 -10.91 -7.55 2.88
C GLU A 57 -10.62 -8.48 4.06
N ASN A 58 -9.53 -9.25 4.00
CA ASN A 58 -9.10 -10.16 5.06
C ASN A 58 -7.96 -9.63 5.93
N ILE A 59 -7.51 -8.39 5.73
CA ILE A 59 -6.57 -7.74 6.66
C ILE A 59 -7.16 -7.81 8.08
N PRO A 60 -6.49 -8.43 9.06
CA PRO A 60 -7.07 -8.69 10.39
C PRO A 60 -7.37 -7.43 11.19
N TYR A 61 -6.62 -6.36 10.93
CA TYR A 61 -6.79 -5.08 11.60
C TYR A 61 -7.76 -4.21 10.78
N GLU A 62 -8.97 -4.03 11.30
CA GLU A 62 -10.02 -3.21 10.66
C GLU A 62 -9.52 -1.80 10.34
N GLN A 63 -8.80 -1.16 11.28
CA GLN A 63 -8.19 0.15 11.04
C GLN A 63 -7.23 0.13 9.84
N THR A 64 -6.38 -0.88 9.73
CA THR A 64 -5.43 -1.00 8.62
C THR A 64 -6.15 -1.26 7.31
N ARG A 65 -7.20 -2.08 7.31
CA ARG A 65 -8.05 -2.32 6.13
C ARG A 65 -8.65 -1.01 5.60
N GLU A 66 -9.29 -0.24 6.46
CA GLU A 66 -9.90 1.03 6.08
C GLU A 66 -8.86 2.07 5.68
N TYR A 67 -7.69 2.07 6.33
CA TYR A 67 -6.57 2.92 5.96
C TYR A 67 -6.07 2.63 4.53
N VAL A 68 -5.85 1.36 4.18
CA VAL A 68 -5.41 0.95 2.84
C VAL A 68 -6.41 1.40 1.78
N LYS A 69 -7.70 1.10 1.98
CA LYS A 69 -8.76 1.51 1.04
C LYS A 69 -8.80 3.03 0.82
N LYS A 70 -8.64 3.80 1.90
CA LYS A 70 -8.63 5.27 1.81
C LYS A 70 -7.41 5.78 1.06
N VAL A 71 -6.21 5.32 1.40
CA VAL A 71 -4.96 5.80 0.79
C VAL A 71 -4.89 5.43 -0.70
N LEU A 72 -5.29 4.21 -1.09
CA LEU A 72 -5.31 3.82 -2.50
C LEU A 72 -6.30 4.67 -3.32
N ARG A 73 -7.48 4.96 -2.75
CA ARG A 73 -8.45 5.87 -3.38
C ARG A 73 -7.86 7.27 -3.55
N ASP A 74 -7.30 7.83 -2.49
CA ASP A 74 -6.70 9.16 -2.53
C ASP A 74 -5.54 9.20 -3.53
N TYR A 75 -4.71 8.15 -3.59
CA TYR A 75 -3.60 8.05 -4.54
C TYR A 75 -4.08 8.12 -5.99
N VAL A 76 -5.13 7.38 -6.36
CA VAL A 76 -5.75 7.46 -7.69
C VAL A 76 -6.27 8.88 -7.98
N VAL A 77 -6.97 9.50 -7.03
CA VAL A 77 -7.49 10.87 -7.19
C VAL A 77 -6.35 11.87 -7.39
N TYR A 78 -5.28 11.79 -6.60
CA TYR A 78 -4.11 12.64 -6.76
C TYR A 78 -3.43 12.40 -8.10
N HIS A 79 -3.35 11.16 -8.57
CA HIS A 79 -2.80 10.85 -9.89
C HIS A 79 -3.67 11.39 -11.03
N GLN A 80 -4.99 11.44 -10.88
CA GLN A 80 -5.89 12.07 -11.86
C GLN A 80 -5.77 13.60 -11.88
N ILE A 81 -5.56 14.22 -10.71
CA ILE A 81 -5.44 15.68 -10.59
C ILE A 81 -4.06 16.17 -11.09
N TYR A 82 -2.99 15.43 -10.77
CA TYR A 82 -1.61 15.88 -10.97
C TYR A 82 -0.81 15.05 -11.99
N GLY A 83 -1.21 13.80 -12.24
CA GLY A 83 -0.62 12.92 -13.25
C GLY A 83 -1.28 13.09 -14.62
N LYS A 84 -0.68 12.48 -15.65
CA LYS A 84 -1.19 12.47 -17.02
C LYS A 84 -1.65 11.08 -17.49
N ASP A 85 -1.65 10.10 -16.58
CA ASP A 85 -1.85 8.69 -16.91
C ASP A 85 -3.11 8.14 -16.22
N ASP A 86 -3.78 7.16 -16.84
CA ASP A 86 -5.01 6.52 -16.33
C ASP A 86 -4.70 5.45 -15.27
N LEU A 87 -4.20 5.88 -14.11
CA LEU A 87 -4.11 5.01 -12.94
C LEU A 87 -5.52 4.70 -12.41
N SER A 88 -5.79 3.43 -12.08
CA SER A 88 -7.06 3.01 -11.50
C SER A 88 -6.87 2.20 -10.22
N ILE A 89 -7.92 2.10 -9.40
CA ILE A 89 -7.89 1.17 -8.25
C ILE A 89 -7.65 -0.26 -8.72
N TYR A 90 -8.24 -0.66 -9.85
CA TYR A 90 -8.07 -2.00 -10.39
C TYR A 90 -6.61 -2.31 -10.74
N SER A 91 -5.88 -1.36 -11.35
CA SER A 91 -4.45 -1.56 -11.64
C SER A 91 -3.61 -1.67 -10.37
N LEU A 92 -3.87 -0.82 -9.37
CA LEU A 92 -3.13 -0.87 -8.10
C LEU A 92 -3.33 -2.18 -7.32
N VAL A 93 -4.54 -2.74 -7.39
CA VAL A 93 -4.84 -3.99 -6.68
C VAL A 93 -4.26 -5.19 -7.42
N ASN A 94 -4.31 -5.21 -8.76
CA ASN A 94 -3.79 -6.35 -9.53
C ASN A 94 -2.25 -6.38 -9.68
N ASN A 95 -1.54 -5.31 -9.34
CA ASN A 95 -0.09 -5.34 -9.18
C ASN A 95 0.38 -6.35 -8.10
N PHE A 96 -0.51 -6.80 -7.20
CA PHE A 96 -0.21 -7.85 -6.22
C PHE A 96 -0.07 -9.25 -6.85
N THR A 97 -0.67 -9.50 -8.01
CA THR A 97 -0.71 -10.84 -8.66
C THR A 97 0.28 -10.99 -9.82
N THR A 98 0.88 -9.88 -10.26
CA THR A 98 1.83 -9.82 -11.37
C THR A 98 3.23 -9.59 -10.82
N GLY A 99 3.92 -10.67 -10.53
CA GLY A 99 5.37 -10.63 -10.36
C GLY A 99 6.03 -10.50 -11.73
N ASP A 100 6.13 -9.27 -12.24
CA ASP A 100 7.03 -8.88 -13.33
C ASP A 100 8.27 -8.17 -12.78
#